data_AF-A0A959WIY5-F1
#
_entry.id   AF-A0A959WIY5-F1
#
_cell.length_a   1.000
_cell.length_b   1.000
_cell.length_c   1.000
_cell.angle_alpha   90.00
_cell.angle_beta   90.00
_cell.angle_gamma   90.00
#
_symmetry.space_group_name_H-M   'P 1'
#
loop_
_entity.id
_entity.type
_entity.pdbx_description
1 polymer ?
#
loop_
_entity_poly.entity_id
_entity_poly.type
_entity_poly.pdbx_seq_one_letter_code
_entity_poly.pdbx_strand_id
1 'polypeptide(L)'
;MRISRRERFGIFTAAVLALFVISLPGTASAKDSNKDRIPDRWERANKLTLKKDQRKLDQDRDGLRNRGEWLADTNPRDKDS
;
A
#
# COMPACT_ATOMS: atom_id res chain seq x y z
N MET A 1 -21.16 -33.01 -23.94
CA MET A 1 -19.77 -33.39 -23.64
C MET A 1 -18.86 -32.20 -23.97
N ARG A 2 -17.87 -31.94 -23.10
CA ARG A 2 -16.79 -30.92 -23.13
C ARG A 2 -17.08 -29.53 -22.52
N ILE A 3 -16.44 -29.35 -21.37
CA ILE A 3 -16.23 -28.15 -20.56
C ILE A 3 -15.27 -27.20 -21.29
N SER A 4 -15.46 -25.88 -21.17
CA SER A 4 -14.30 -24.97 -21.06
C SER A 4 -14.68 -23.70 -20.28
N ARG A 5 -13.87 -23.42 -19.26
CA ARG A 5 -13.93 -22.35 -18.28
C ARG A 5 -13.37 -21.06 -18.91
N ARG A 6 -14.04 -19.91 -18.79
CA ARG A 6 -13.49 -18.60 -19.20
C ARG A 6 -13.80 -17.51 -18.17
N GLU A 7 -12.84 -17.41 -17.25
CA GLU A 7 -12.18 -16.23 -16.67
C GLU A 7 -12.96 -14.90 -16.59
N ARG A 8 -13.03 -14.39 -15.36
CA ARG A 8 -13.72 -13.15 -14.96
C ARG A 8 -12.87 -11.96 -15.35
N PHE A 9 -13.27 -11.25 -16.40
CA PHE A 9 -12.72 -9.94 -16.74
C PHE A 9 -13.46 -8.87 -15.93
N GLY A 10 -12.95 -8.60 -14.73
CA GLY A 10 -13.32 -7.41 -13.97
C GLY A 10 -12.61 -6.20 -14.57
N ILE A 11 -13.35 -5.40 -15.34
CA ILE A 11 -12.95 -4.06 -15.74
C ILE A 11 -13.45 -3.13 -14.66
N PHE A 12 -12.59 -2.40 -13.94
CA PHE A 12 -12.92 -1.05 -13.46
C PHE A 12 -11.63 -0.26 -13.14
N THR A 13 -11.36 0.72 -14.02
CA THR A 13 -10.88 2.10 -13.71
C THR A 13 -9.62 2.27 -12.86
N ALA A 14 -8.45 2.54 -13.44
CA ALA A 14 -7.99 3.86 -13.92
C ALA A 14 -7.50 4.83 -12.81
N ALA A 15 -6.18 4.91 -12.63
CA ALA A 15 -5.42 6.10 -12.26
C ALA A 15 -3.92 5.85 -12.55
N VAL A 16 -3.49 5.85 -13.82
CA VAL A 16 -2.88 6.98 -14.56
C VAL A 16 -1.81 7.77 -13.78
N LEU A 17 -0.55 7.40 -14.04
CA LEU A 17 0.63 8.23 -14.36
C LEU A 17 0.70 9.71 -13.90
N ALA A 18 1.71 10.03 -13.08
CA ALA A 18 2.53 11.26 -13.07
C ALA A 18 3.37 11.28 -11.77
N LEU A 19 4.62 11.75 -11.64
CA LEU A 19 5.57 12.49 -12.47
C LEU A 19 6.93 12.48 -11.73
N PHE A 20 8.03 12.36 -12.50
CA PHE A 20 9.36 12.94 -12.28
C PHE A 20 9.87 13.19 -10.83
N VAL A 21 10.79 12.36 -10.34
CA VAL A 21 11.53 12.64 -9.10
C VAL A 21 12.71 13.58 -9.41
N ILE A 22 12.53 14.87 -9.12
CA ILE A 22 13.64 15.83 -9.03
C ILE A 22 14.41 15.51 -7.74
N SER A 23 15.70 15.16 -7.89
CA SER A 23 16.62 14.89 -6.79
C SER A 23 16.78 16.12 -5.90
N LEU A 24 16.41 16.03 -4.62
CA LEU A 24 16.73 17.02 -3.59
C LEU A 24 17.63 16.39 -2.52
N PRO A 25 18.75 17.04 -2.13
CA PRO A 25 19.68 16.53 -1.14
C PRO A 25 19.08 16.73 0.25
N GLY A 26 19.01 15.65 1.03
CA GLY A 26 18.51 15.67 2.39
C GLY A 26 17.64 14.44 2.65
N THR A 27 18.25 13.29 2.83
CA THR A 27 17.56 12.13 3.40
C THR A 27 17.29 12.43 4.87
N ALA A 28 16.32 13.29 5.15
CA ALA A 28 15.64 13.25 6.43
C ALA A 28 15.09 11.82 6.53
N SER A 29 15.76 10.96 7.31
CA SER A 29 15.28 9.61 7.56
C SER A 29 13.85 9.76 8.04
N ALA A 30 12.90 9.23 7.28
CA ALA A 30 11.51 9.26 7.69
C ALA A 30 11.44 8.57 9.06
N LYS A 31 10.83 9.25 10.03
CA LYS A 31 10.67 8.70 11.38
C LYS A 31 9.88 7.39 11.27
N ASP A 32 10.42 6.33 11.88
CA ASP A 32 9.86 4.98 11.90
C ASP A 32 9.95 4.48 13.35
N SER A 33 8.86 4.71 14.11
CA SER A 33 8.79 4.50 15.55
C SER A 33 8.67 3.03 15.92
N ASN A 34 7.99 2.23 15.10
CA ASN A 34 7.84 0.78 15.28
C ASN A 34 8.93 -0.05 14.56
N LYS A 35 9.84 0.60 13.84
CA LYS A 35 11.00 0.02 13.15
C LYS A 35 10.62 -1.03 12.11
N ASP A 36 9.47 -0.87 11.47
CA ASP A 36 8.95 -1.83 10.49
C ASP A 36 9.30 -1.48 9.03
N ARG A 37 10.05 -0.38 8.86
CA ARG A 37 10.46 0.22 7.59
C ARG A 37 9.31 0.86 6.82
N ILE A 38 8.24 1.24 7.51
CA ILE A 38 7.17 2.11 7.01
C ILE A 38 7.28 3.46 7.74
N PRO A 39 7.21 4.60 7.04
CA PRO A 39 7.22 5.91 7.67
C PRO A 39 6.02 6.15 8.61
N ASP A 40 6.27 6.66 9.81
CA ASP A 40 5.25 7.10 10.78
C ASP A 40 4.21 8.03 10.15
N ARG A 41 4.65 8.87 9.20
CA ARG A 41 3.78 9.81 8.49
C ARG A 41 2.71 9.07 7.69
N TRP A 42 3.11 8.04 6.95
CA TRP A 42 2.19 7.23 6.15
C TRP A 42 1.27 6.42 7.06
N GLU A 43 1.83 5.80 8.10
CA GLU A 43 1.04 5.04 9.07
C GLU A 43 -0.02 5.91 9.76
N ARG A 44 0.33 7.12 10.19
CA ARG A 44 -0.65 8.05 10.80
C ARG A 44 -1.70 8.53 9.81
N ALA A 45 -1.31 8.84 8.56
CA ALA A 45 -2.25 9.26 7.52
C ALA A 45 -3.32 8.18 7.27
N ASN A 46 -2.89 6.91 7.27
CA ASN A 46 -3.78 5.76 7.13
C ASN A 46 -4.34 5.24 8.46
N LYS A 47 -4.16 6.01 9.55
CA LYS A 47 -4.56 5.72 10.95
C LYS A 47 -4.16 4.32 11.46
N LEU A 48 -3.01 3.82 10.99
CA LEU A 48 -2.35 2.64 11.51
C LEU A 48 -1.68 2.92 12.86
N THR A 49 -1.29 1.87 13.57
CA THR A 49 -0.67 2.01 14.90
C THR A 49 0.85 1.99 14.82
N LEU A 50 1.49 3.01 15.40
CA LEU A 50 2.95 3.09 15.55
C LEU A 50 3.49 2.21 16.71
N LYS A 51 2.64 1.39 17.33
CA LYS A 51 3.01 0.58 18.51
C LYS A 51 3.51 -0.82 18.16
N LYS A 52 3.32 -1.28 16.92
CA LYS A 52 3.73 -2.62 16.46
C LYS A 52 4.01 -2.60 14.97
N ASP A 53 4.80 -3.57 14.49
CA ASP A 53 5.09 -3.80 13.07
C ASP A 53 3.78 -3.94 12.27
N GLN A 54 3.55 -3.00 11.35
CA GLN A 54 2.40 -2.97 10.44
C GLN A 54 2.70 -3.68 9.12
N ARG A 55 3.97 -3.81 8.71
CA ARG A 55 4.38 -4.32 7.39
C ARG A 55 3.74 -5.64 6.96
N LYS A 56 3.46 -6.55 7.89
CA LYS A 56 2.86 -7.87 7.58
C LYS A 56 1.35 -7.94 7.79
N LEU A 57 0.76 -6.87 8.29
CA LEU A 57 -0.68 -6.80 8.53
C LEU A 57 -1.40 -6.39 7.25
N ASP A 58 -2.67 -6.76 7.22
CA ASP A 58 -3.63 -6.55 6.15
C ASP A 58 -4.90 -6.05 6.86
N GLN A 59 -5.11 -4.74 6.84
CA GLN A 59 -6.04 -4.08 7.76
C GLN A 59 -7.48 -4.10 7.24
N ASP A 60 -7.64 -4.08 5.93
CA ASP A 60 -8.91 -4.19 5.22
C ASP A 60 -9.23 -5.62 4.78
N ARG A 61 -8.27 -6.54 4.78
CA ARG A 61 -8.41 -7.97 4.46
C ARG A 61 -8.67 -8.22 2.98
N ASP A 62 -8.01 -7.46 2.12
CA ASP A 62 -8.04 -7.64 0.67
C ASP A 62 -6.95 -8.62 0.17
N GLY A 63 -6.01 -9.00 1.03
CA GLY A 63 -4.89 -9.89 0.73
C GLY A 63 -3.57 -9.17 0.42
N LEU A 64 -3.56 -7.83 0.37
CA LEU A 64 -2.37 -7.01 0.32
C LEU A 64 -1.89 -6.72 1.75
N ARG A 65 -0.57 -6.59 1.89
CA ARG A 65 0.03 -6.22 3.17
C ARG A 65 0.34 -4.74 3.14
N ASN A 66 0.26 -4.06 4.28
CA ASN A 66 0.53 -2.63 4.41
C ASN A 66 1.87 -2.19 3.81
N ARG A 67 2.90 -3.06 3.78
CA ARG A 67 4.17 -2.72 3.11
C ARG A 67 4.05 -2.71 1.59
N GLY A 68 3.30 -3.65 1.01
CA GLY A 68 3.00 -3.64 -0.42
C GLY A 68 2.24 -2.38 -0.78
N GLU A 69 1.25 -2.04 0.03
CA GLU A 69 0.43 -0.84 -0.15
C GLU A 69 1.23 0.45 0.05
N TRP A 70 2.11 0.53 1.04
CA TRP A 70 3.02 1.67 1.20
C TRP A 70 3.93 1.86 -0.02
N LEU A 71 4.44 0.76 -0.59
CA LEU A 71 5.26 0.82 -1.80
C LEU A 71 4.45 1.18 -3.05
N ALA A 72 3.15 0.88 -3.05
CA ALA A 72 2.21 1.23 -4.11
C ALA A 72 1.53 2.59 -3.88
N ASP A 73 1.79 3.24 -2.74
CA ASP A 73 1.10 4.45 -2.25
C ASP A 73 -0.44 4.31 -2.20
N THR A 74 -0.93 3.12 -1.85
CA THR A 74 -2.35 2.80 -1.71
C THR A 74 -2.83 2.90 -0.26
N ASN A 75 -4.13 2.70 -0.03
CA ASN A 75 -4.75 2.89 1.28
C ASN A 75 -5.00 1.54 1.99
N PRO A 76 -4.28 1.23 3.09
CA PRO A 76 -4.38 -0.02 3.86
C PRO A 76 -5.67 -0.18 4.66
N ARG A 77 -6.71 0.57 4.30
CA ARG A 77 -8.04 0.51 4.88
C ARG A 77 -9.14 0.47 3.82
N ASP A 78 -8.74 0.37 2.57
CA ASP A 78 -9.64 0.38 1.45
C ASP A 78 -9.39 -0.88 0.62
N LYS A 79 -10.39 -1.77 0.63
CA LYS A 79 -10.32 -3.08 -0.03
C LYS A 79 -10.20 -2.99 -1.56
N ASP A 80 -10.44 -1.80 -2.12
CA ASP A 80 -10.39 -1.57 -3.56
C ASP A 80 -9.01 -1.02 -4.02
N SER A 81 -8.02 -1.03 -3.12
CA SER A 81 -6.63 -0.55 -3.31
C SER A 81 -5.74 -1.44 -4.17
#